data_AF-X1J7Q6-F1
#
_entry.id   AF-X1J7Q6-F1
#
_cell.length_a   1.000
_cell.length_b   1.000
_cell.length_c   1.000
_cell.angle_alpha   90.00
_cell.angle_beta   90.00
_cell.angle_gamma   90.00
#
_symmetry.space_group_name_H-M   'P 1'
#
loop_
_entity.id
_entity.type
_entity.pdbx_description
1 polymer ?
#
loop_
_entity_poly.entity_id
_entity_poly.type
_entity_poly.pdbx_seq_one_letter_code
_entity_poly.pdbx_strand_id
1 'polypeptide(L)'
;CRDFDYVCANPPYIGEKGHKELFRSTIELYPYWKEYYLGKMDYLYWFIILGLSKLKEGGRLGFITTAYWPTADGAAKLRKYILGNAVILEVIDLGETKVFEGALGQHNMIFTLERCSDAQKRKENRIKVARVKREFEGKSIKEIVEKLLAHLETYINGESYTDEYIDIFPSPVRQGDLSEEAWYLVRSPELDNILRKVNKTGQQIGKFLHVGCGVLTNRDAVSAENIKRLSQLEISKSNIKVGDGVFVLTMEEYKALNLLPK
;
A
#
# COMPACT_ATOMS: atom_id res chain seq x y z
N CYS A 1 2.78 11.97 26.04
CA CYS A 1 3.75 12.83 25.33
C CYS A 1 3.37 12.97 23.86
N ARG A 2 3.06 14.21 23.48
CA ARG A 2 2.81 14.70 22.12
C ARG A 2 3.70 15.94 21.98
N ASP A 3 4.99 15.70 21.77
CA ASP A 3 6.01 16.71 22.06
C ASP A 3 6.81 17.08 20.81
N PHE A 4 6.55 16.40 19.69
CA PHE A 4 7.31 16.60 18.45
C PHE A 4 6.60 17.58 17.51
N ASP A 5 7.38 18.53 16.98
CA ASP A 5 7.02 19.37 15.85
C ASP A 5 7.04 18.60 14.53
N TYR A 6 8.06 17.76 14.34
CA TYR A 6 8.28 17.02 13.10
C TYR A 6 8.71 15.58 13.39
N VAL A 7 8.24 14.63 12.59
CA VAL A 7 8.69 13.24 12.58
C VAL A 7 8.93 12.82 11.13
N CYS A 8 10.16 12.44 10.79
CA CYS A 8 10.50 11.98 9.45
C CYS A 8 11.16 10.60 9.52
N ALA A 9 10.81 9.69 8.62
CA ALA A 9 11.38 8.34 8.61
C ALA A 9 11.27 7.65 7.24
N ASN A 10 12.17 6.70 7.03
CA ASN A 10 12.00 5.57 6.12
C ASN A 10 11.73 4.34 7.01
N PRO A 11 10.46 3.96 7.27
CA PRO A 11 10.13 2.88 8.18
C PRO A 11 10.47 1.50 7.59
N PRO A 12 10.50 0.42 8.39
CA PRO A 12 10.82 -0.92 7.89
C PRO A 12 9.71 -1.50 7.01
N TYR A 13 10.07 -2.00 5.82
CA TYR A 13 9.14 -2.58 4.85
C TYR A 13 8.99 -4.10 5.04
N ILE A 14 8.23 -4.50 6.06
CA ILE A 14 8.02 -5.91 6.42
C ILE A 14 6.53 -6.23 6.35
N GLY A 15 6.12 -7.08 5.41
CA GLY A 15 4.75 -7.60 5.34
C GLY A 15 4.53 -8.78 6.28
N GLU A 16 3.30 -8.93 6.80
CA GLU A 16 2.94 -10.08 7.65
C GLU A 16 3.10 -11.42 6.91
N LYS A 17 2.93 -11.43 5.59
CA LYS A 17 3.21 -12.60 4.75
C LYS A 17 4.71 -12.95 4.89
N GLY A 18 4.98 -14.15 5.43
CA GLY A 18 6.33 -14.63 5.72
C GLY A 18 6.84 -14.28 7.12
N HIS A 19 6.16 -13.39 7.86
CA HIS A 19 6.60 -12.88 9.16
C HIS A 19 5.50 -12.93 10.24
N LYS A 20 4.53 -13.84 10.13
CA LYS A 20 3.37 -13.93 11.05
C LYS A 20 3.76 -13.94 12.53
N GLU A 21 4.86 -14.62 12.88
CA GLU A 21 5.31 -14.71 14.27
C GLU A 21 5.77 -13.36 14.84
N LEU A 22 6.42 -12.53 14.02
CA LEU A 22 6.79 -11.17 14.41
C LEU A 22 5.55 -10.33 14.75
N PHE A 23 4.51 -10.40 13.93
CA PHE A 23 3.28 -9.64 14.17
C PHE A 23 2.53 -10.18 15.39
N ARG A 24 2.42 -11.50 15.53
CA ARG A 24 1.79 -12.17 16.69
C ARG A 24 2.48 -11.80 18.00
N SER A 25 3.79 -11.99 18.07
CA SER A 25 4.58 -11.61 19.25
C SER A 25 4.47 -10.12 19.56
N THR A 26 4.45 -9.25 18.54
CA THR A 26 4.30 -7.80 18.75
C THR A 26 2.98 -7.43 19.41
N ILE A 27 1.85 -7.99 18.95
CA ILE A 27 0.54 -7.68 19.54
C ILE A 27 0.32 -8.35 20.91
N GLU A 28 1.03 -9.45 21.20
CA GLU A 28 1.03 -10.10 22.52
C GLU A 28 1.85 -9.30 23.54
N LEU A 29 3.05 -8.85 23.17
CA LEU A 29 3.93 -8.04 24.02
C LEU A 29 3.40 -6.61 24.22
N TYR A 30 2.73 -6.05 23.21
CA TYR A 30 2.26 -4.67 23.21
C TYR A 30 0.76 -4.61 22.85
N PRO A 31 -0.15 -4.82 23.82
CA PRO A 31 -1.59 -4.92 23.57
C PRO A 31 -2.22 -3.72 22.86
N TYR A 32 -1.62 -2.53 22.98
CA TYR A 32 -2.04 -1.32 22.24
C TYR A 32 -2.11 -1.55 20.73
N TRP A 33 -1.17 -2.32 20.16
CA TRP A 33 -1.11 -2.54 18.70
C TRP A 33 -2.20 -3.48 18.18
N LYS A 34 -2.83 -4.25 19.05
CA LYS A 34 -3.95 -5.15 18.70
C LYS A 34 -5.14 -4.37 18.13
N GLU A 35 -5.38 -3.15 18.61
CA GLU A 35 -6.43 -2.28 18.07
C GLU A 35 -6.20 -1.96 16.60
N TYR A 36 -4.94 -1.76 16.20
CA TYR A 36 -4.53 -1.34 14.86
C TYR A 36 -4.11 -2.50 13.95
N TYR A 37 -4.15 -3.73 14.46
CA TYR A 37 -3.79 -4.93 13.72
C TYR A 37 -4.92 -5.38 12.78
N LEU A 38 -4.57 -5.68 11.54
CA LEU A 38 -5.44 -6.34 10.57
C LEU A 38 -4.61 -7.35 9.79
N GLY A 39 -5.16 -8.53 9.50
CA GLY A 39 -4.42 -9.56 8.77
C GLY A 39 -3.99 -9.07 7.39
N LYS A 40 -2.83 -9.54 6.94
CA LYS A 40 -2.14 -9.13 5.70
C LYS A 40 -1.70 -7.66 5.69
N MET A 41 -1.42 -7.07 6.84
CA MET A 41 -0.87 -5.71 6.94
C MET A 41 0.66 -5.68 6.80
N ASP A 42 1.22 -4.47 6.62
CA ASP A 42 2.66 -4.23 6.74
C ASP A 42 3.02 -3.59 8.08
N TYR A 43 4.21 -3.90 8.59
CA TYR A 43 4.71 -3.47 9.88
C TYR A 43 4.90 -1.94 9.93
N LEU A 44 5.20 -1.32 8.79
CA LEU A 44 5.32 0.13 8.65
C LEU A 44 4.03 0.88 9.05
N TYR A 45 2.86 0.23 9.01
CA TYR A 45 1.59 0.87 9.37
C TYR A 45 1.59 1.28 10.86
N TRP A 46 2.17 0.47 11.74
CA TRP A 46 2.35 0.83 13.14
C TRP A 46 3.33 1.99 13.33
N PHE A 47 4.37 2.09 12.50
CA PHE A 47 5.30 3.24 12.53
C PHE A 47 4.62 4.55 12.13
N ILE A 48 3.74 4.53 11.13
CA ILE A 48 2.97 5.73 10.73
C ILE A 48 2.03 6.15 11.89
N ILE A 49 1.31 5.20 12.48
CA ILE A 49 0.43 5.46 13.63
C ILE A 49 1.24 6.00 14.81
N LEU A 50 2.39 5.38 15.11
CA LEU A 50 3.28 5.79 16.17
C LEU A 50 3.75 7.22 15.95
N GLY A 51 4.35 7.52 14.79
CA GLY A 51 4.86 8.84 14.45
C GLY A 51 3.77 9.91 14.60
N LEU A 52 2.59 9.68 14.01
CA LEU A 52 1.46 10.60 14.12
C LEU A 52 0.92 10.75 15.55
N SER A 53 0.99 9.71 16.38
CA SER A 53 0.56 9.76 17.78
C SER A 53 1.46 10.64 18.67
N LYS A 54 2.72 10.86 18.26
CA LYS A 54 3.73 11.62 19.02
C LYS A 54 3.79 13.10 18.62
N LEU A 55 3.13 13.47 17.53
CA LEU A 55 3.04 14.87 17.10
C LEU A 55 2.15 15.69 18.02
N LYS A 56 2.57 16.92 18.30
CA LYS A 56 1.70 17.96 18.84
C LYS A 56 0.70 18.41 17.78
N GLU A 57 -0.36 19.12 18.18
CA GLU A 57 -1.30 19.71 17.23
C GLU A 57 -0.58 20.65 16.25
N GLY A 58 -0.83 20.50 14.95
CA GLY A 58 -0.11 21.21 13.88
C GLY A 58 1.29 20.67 13.56
N GLY A 59 1.80 19.71 14.32
CA GLY A 59 3.05 19.02 14.00
C GLY A 59 2.91 18.16 12.75
N ARG A 60 4.03 17.88 12.06
CA ARG A 60 4.04 17.21 10.75
C ARG A 60 4.83 15.91 10.72
N LEU A 61 4.30 14.93 10.00
CA LEU A 61 4.96 13.66 9.72
C LEU A 61 5.28 13.61 8.23
N GLY A 62 6.54 13.34 7.86
CA GLY A 62 6.98 13.20 6.46
C GLY A 62 7.70 11.87 6.25
N PHE A 63 7.05 10.89 5.64
CA PHE A 63 7.60 9.53 5.48
C PHE A 63 7.77 9.19 4.01
N ILE A 64 8.82 8.44 3.70
CA ILE A 64 8.92 7.67 2.45
C ILE A 64 8.51 6.23 2.76
N THR A 65 7.61 5.65 1.97
CA THR A 65 7.15 4.26 2.12
C THR A 65 6.98 3.60 0.77
N THR A 66 6.68 2.29 0.74
CA THR A 66 6.04 1.70 -0.44
C THR A 66 4.70 2.38 -0.73
N ALA A 67 4.31 2.44 -1.99
CA ALA A 67 3.12 3.17 -2.46
C ALA A 67 1.77 2.43 -2.25
N TYR A 68 1.77 1.31 -1.53
CA TYR A 68 0.62 0.38 -1.52
C TYR A 68 -0.38 0.60 -0.38
N TRP A 69 0.04 1.15 0.75
CA TRP A 69 -0.84 1.30 1.92
C TRP A 69 -2.11 2.13 1.67
N PRO A 70 -2.15 3.13 0.75
CA PRO A 70 -3.39 3.83 0.46
C PRO A 70 -4.48 2.90 -0.09
N THR A 71 -4.13 1.83 -0.79
CA THR A 71 -5.08 0.92 -1.45
C THR A 71 -5.13 -0.48 -0.85
N ALA A 72 -4.18 -0.87 0.00
CA ALA A 72 -4.12 -2.21 0.58
C ALA A 72 -5.28 -2.50 1.56
N ASP A 73 -5.94 -3.64 1.44
CA ASP A 73 -7.02 -4.06 2.36
C ASP A 73 -6.55 -4.09 3.82
N GLY A 74 -5.33 -4.61 4.05
CA GLY A 74 -4.68 -4.68 5.37
C GLY A 74 -4.41 -3.33 6.03
N ALA A 75 -4.54 -2.21 5.30
CA ALA A 75 -4.30 -0.85 5.78
C ALA A 75 -5.58 -0.09 6.19
N ALA A 76 -6.75 -0.74 6.21
CA ALA A 76 -8.02 -0.07 6.54
C ALA A 76 -7.98 0.66 7.90
N LYS A 77 -7.40 0.02 8.93
CA LYS A 77 -7.24 0.62 10.26
C LYS A 77 -6.27 1.80 10.28
N LEU A 78 -5.20 1.74 9.47
CA LEU A 78 -4.26 2.85 9.29
C LEU A 78 -4.97 4.05 8.66
N ARG A 79 -5.70 3.84 7.56
CA ARG A 79 -6.47 4.88 6.87
C ARG A 79 -7.48 5.55 7.79
N LYS A 80 -8.24 4.75 8.54
CA LYS A 80 -9.16 5.24 9.58
C LYS A 80 -8.45 6.12 10.60
N TYR A 81 -7.30 5.67 11.11
CA TYR A 81 -6.51 6.42 12.08
C TYR A 81 -6.06 7.77 11.52
N ILE A 82 -5.53 7.80 10.29
CA ILE A 82 -5.10 9.04 9.62
C ILE A 82 -6.28 10.02 9.48
N LEU A 83 -7.43 9.58 8.94
CA LEU A 83 -8.60 10.45 8.74
C LEU A 83 -9.16 11.03 10.05
N GLY A 84 -9.03 10.28 11.15
CA GLY A 84 -9.44 10.73 12.48
C GLY A 84 -8.49 11.74 13.13
N ASN A 85 -7.24 11.84 12.67
CA ASN A 85 -6.17 12.46 13.45
C ASN A 85 -5.29 13.45 12.68
N ALA A 86 -5.37 13.49 11.34
CA ALA A 86 -4.48 14.31 10.53
C ALA A 86 -5.15 14.88 9.29
N VAL A 87 -4.64 16.02 8.84
CA VAL A 87 -4.81 16.51 7.47
C VAL A 87 -3.72 15.87 6.61
N ILE A 88 -4.08 15.32 5.44
CA ILE A 88 -3.12 14.83 4.45
C ILE A 88 -2.73 16.03 3.59
N LEU A 89 -1.53 16.56 3.80
CA LEU A 89 -1.09 17.77 3.10
C LEU A 89 -0.72 17.45 1.65
N GLU A 90 0.14 16.45 1.47
CA GLU A 90 0.67 16.08 0.17
C GLU A 90 0.97 14.59 0.08
N VAL A 91 0.88 14.08 -1.14
CA VAL A 91 1.31 12.74 -1.54
C VAL A 91 2.11 12.87 -2.83
N ILE A 92 3.33 12.37 -2.82
CA ILE A 92 4.25 12.33 -3.96
C ILE A 92 4.46 10.87 -4.32
N ASP A 93 3.85 10.43 -5.42
CA ASP A 93 4.07 9.11 -6.01
C ASP A 93 5.31 9.15 -6.91
N LEU A 94 6.34 8.40 -6.55
CA LEU A 94 7.62 8.38 -7.27
C LEU A 94 7.57 7.48 -8.51
N GLY A 95 6.45 6.80 -8.76
CA GLY A 95 6.24 5.97 -9.95
C GLY A 95 7.26 4.84 -10.06
N GLU A 96 7.90 4.74 -11.22
CA GLU A 96 8.94 3.74 -11.52
C GLU A 96 10.34 4.15 -11.05
N THR A 97 10.50 5.37 -10.49
CA THR A 97 11.80 5.91 -10.10
C THR A 97 12.46 5.02 -9.06
N LYS A 98 13.66 4.54 -9.35
CA LYS A 98 14.46 3.77 -8.39
C LYS A 98 15.11 4.69 -7.38
N VAL A 99 14.67 4.58 -6.12
CA VAL A 99 15.14 5.43 -5.01
C VAL A 99 16.17 4.73 -4.13
N PHE A 100 16.17 3.39 -4.10
CA PHE A 100 17.02 2.58 -3.24
C PHE A 100 17.81 1.54 -4.04
N GLU A 101 19.08 1.37 -3.69
CA GLU A 101 19.93 0.32 -4.24
C GLU A 101 19.42 -1.06 -3.76
N GLY A 102 19.15 -1.97 -4.69
CA GLY A 102 18.74 -3.35 -4.39
C GLY A 102 17.23 -3.60 -4.21
N ALA A 103 16.38 -2.57 -4.29
CA ALA A 103 14.92 -2.69 -4.19
C ALA A 103 14.25 -2.70 -5.58
N LEU A 104 14.45 -3.78 -6.35
CA LEU A 104 13.86 -3.90 -7.69
C LEU A 104 12.33 -4.04 -7.63
N GLY A 105 11.63 -3.25 -8.44
CA GLY A 105 10.17 -3.34 -8.60
C GLY A 105 9.34 -2.77 -7.45
N GLN A 106 9.92 -1.93 -6.59
CA GLN A 106 9.18 -1.24 -5.54
C GLN A 106 8.78 0.17 -5.99
N HIS A 107 7.46 0.44 -6.03
CA HIS A 107 6.96 1.80 -6.13
C HIS A 107 7.01 2.45 -4.75
N ASN A 108 7.62 3.62 -4.68
CA ASN A 108 7.75 4.38 -3.45
C ASN A 108 6.88 5.64 -3.51
N MET A 109 6.41 6.07 -2.35
CA MET A 109 5.71 7.33 -2.20
C MET A 109 6.30 8.10 -1.02
N ILE A 110 6.27 9.42 -1.12
CA ILE A 110 6.49 10.32 0.00
C ILE A 110 5.13 10.92 0.36
N PHE A 111 4.82 11.06 1.64
CA PHE A 111 3.61 11.75 2.05
C PHE A 111 3.85 12.57 3.30
N THR A 112 3.15 13.70 3.38
CA THR A 112 3.19 14.58 4.55
C THR A 112 1.81 14.66 5.20
N LEU A 113 1.75 14.37 6.49
CA LEU A 113 0.57 14.50 7.33
C LEU A 113 0.77 15.63 8.33
N GLU A 114 -0.27 16.40 8.62
CA GLU A 114 -0.29 17.38 9.71
C GLU A 114 -1.28 16.92 10.78
N ARG A 115 -0.81 16.76 12.02
CA ARG A 115 -1.68 16.42 13.15
C ARG A 115 -2.75 17.49 13.30
N CYS A 116 -4.01 17.08 13.27
CA CYS A 116 -5.13 17.99 13.29
C CYS A 116 -6.33 17.38 14.01
N SER A 117 -6.76 18.03 15.08
CA SER A 117 -7.92 17.72 15.90
C SER A 117 -9.23 18.29 15.33
N ASP A 118 -9.17 19.36 14.54
CA ASP A 118 -10.34 19.96 13.88
C ASP A 118 -10.90 19.06 12.76
N ALA A 119 -12.08 18.50 13.01
CA ALA A 119 -12.75 17.60 12.08
C ALA A 119 -13.24 18.31 10.81
N GLN A 120 -13.63 19.59 10.89
CA GLN A 120 -14.10 20.33 9.72
C GLN A 120 -12.93 20.66 8.81
N LYS A 121 -11.80 21.11 9.36
CA LYS A 121 -10.56 21.32 8.60
C LYS A 121 -10.12 20.03 7.88
N ARG A 122 -10.19 18.87 8.55
CA ARG A 122 -9.88 17.57 7.92
C ARG A 122 -10.86 17.22 6.78
N LYS A 123 -12.16 17.50 6.93
CA LYS A 123 -13.17 17.18 5.90
C LYS A 123 -13.04 18.05 4.66
N GLU A 124 -12.77 19.34 4.84
CA GLU A 124 -12.70 20.31 3.75
C GLU A 124 -11.36 20.27 3.00
N ASN A 125 -10.34 19.64 3.58
CA ASN A 125 -9.01 19.56 3.00
C ASN A 125 -9.00 18.96 1.59
N ARG A 126 -8.21 19.59 0.71
CA ARG A 126 -7.82 19.05 -0.59
C ARG A 126 -6.36 18.65 -0.55
N ILE A 127 -6.12 17.37 -0.81
CA ILE A 127 -4.80 16.76 -0.76
C ILE A 127 -4.00 17.21 -1.98
N LYS A 128 -2.78 17.71 -1.81
CA LYS A 128 -1.88 17.95 -2.95
C LYS A 128 -1.32 16.63 -3.44
N VAL A 129 -1.36 16.38 -4.75
CA VAL A 129 -0.80 15.16 -5.33
C VAL A 129 0.28 15.55 -6.33
N ALA A 130 1.45 14.97 -6.17
CA ALA A 130 2.51 14.96 -7.18
C ALA A 130 2.70 13.53 -7.67
N ARG A 131 2.78 13.34 -8.98
CA ARG A 131 3.00 12.04 -9.61
C ARG A 131 4.20 12.14 -10.55
N VAL A 132 5.18 11.28 -10.35
CA VAL A 132 6.27 11.11 -11.31
C VAL A 132 5.81 10.18 -12.43
N LYS A 133 5.83 10.70 -13.65
CA LYS A 133 5.45 10.00 -14.89
C LYS A 133 6.63 9.29 -15.52
N ARG A 134 7.82 9.87 -15.41
CA ARG A 134 9.02 9.40 -16.08
C ARG A 134 10.24 9.58 -15.18
N GLU A 135 11.09 8.56 -15.15
CA GLU A 135 12.38 8.62 -14.46
C GLU A 135 13.34 9.58 -15.19
N PHE A 136 14.10 10.35 -14.43
CA PHE A 136 15.15 11.21 -14.98
C PHE A 136 16.33 10.38 -15.45
N GLU A 137 17.01 10.85 -16.50
CA GLU A 137 18.26 10.23 -16.96
C GLU A 137 19.41 10.60 -15.99
N GLY A 138 20.23 9.62 -15.62
CA GLY A 138 21.39 9.81 -14.75
C GLY A 138 22.31 8.59 -14.75
N LYS A 139 23.57 8.79 -14.34
CA LYS A 139 24.60 7.73 -14.29
C LYS A 139 24.51 6.88 -13.03
N SER A 140 23.80 7.36 -12.00
CA SER A 140 23.61 6.68 -10.72
C SER A 140 22.23 6.98 -10.15
N ILE A 141 21.72 6.10 -9.27
CA ILE A 141 20.45 6.32 -8.54
C ILE A 141 20.47 7.68 -7.82
N LYS A 142 21.59 8.02 -7.19
CA LYS A 142 21.76 9.30 -6.50
C LYS A 142 21.54 10.49 -7.45
N GLU A 143 22.16 10.49 -8.62
CA GLU A 143 22.01 11.58 -9.61
C GLU A 143 20.55 11.69 -10.11
N ILE A 144 19.89 10.56 -10.36
CA ILE A 144 18.49 10.51 -10.79
C ILE A 144 17.58 11.13 -9.71
N VAL A 145 17.78 10.74 -8.45
CA VAL A 145 17.01 11.26 -7.31
C VAL A 145 17.28 12.74 -7.09
N GLU A 146 18.53 13.21 -7.18
CA GLU A 146 18.88 14.63 -7.04
C GLU A 146 18.18 15.49 -8.12
N LYS A 147 18.16 15.03 -9.38
CA LYS A 147 17.45 15.71 -10.47
C LYS A 147 15.94 15.75 -10.22
N LEU A 148 15.36 14.63 -9.81
CA LEU A 148 13.94 14.53 -9.49
C LEU A 148 13.56 15.48 -8.35
N LEU A 149 14.33 15.50 -7.26
CA LEU A 149 14.06 16.35 -6.10
C LEU A 149 14.18 17.83 -6.47
N ALA A 150 15.23 18.24 -7.19
CA ALA A 150 15.37 19.63 -7.64
C ALA A 150 14.21 20.07 -8.54
N HIS A 151 13.73 19.18 -9.41
CA HIS A 151 12.57 19.44 -10.26
C HIS A 151 11.28 19.56 -9.44
N LEU A 152 11.04 18.65 -8.49
CA LEU A 152 9.90 18.72 -7.58
C LEU A 152 9.93 20.00 -6.75
N GLU A 153 11.05 20.35 -6.12
CA GLU A 153 11.21 21.56 -5.30
C GLU A 153 10.83 22.85 -6.06
N THR A 154 11.14 22.89 -7.36
CA THR A 154 10.82 24.03 -8.22
C THR A 154 9.31 24.24 -8.37
N TYR A 155 8.52 23.17 -8.47
CA TYR A 155 7.10 23.25 -8.85
C TYR A 155 6.11 22.84 -7.76
N ILE A 156 6.54 22.12 -6.71
CA ILE A 156 5.64 21.53 -5.70
C ILE A 156 4.83 22.58 -4.93
N ASN A 157 5.34 23.80 -4.81
CA ASN A 157 4.64 24.90 -4.14
C ASN A 157 3.55 25.56 -5.00
N GLY A 158 3.53 25.30 -6.31
CA GLY A 158 2.47 25.76 -7.20
C GLY A 158 1.12 25.07 -6.94
N GLU A 159 0.05 25.63 -7.51
CA GLU A 159 -1.30 25.01 -7.46
C GLU A 159 -1.39 23.76 -8.35
N SER A 160 -0.81 23.84 -9.55
CA SER A 160 -0.75 22.74 -10.50
C SER A 160 0.44 22.90 -11.45
N TYR A 161 0.97 21.80 -11.95
CA TYR A 161 2.05 21.77 -12.94
C TYR A 161 2.01 20.45 -13.72
N THR A 162 2.40 20.47 -14.99
CA THR A 162 2.53 19.25 -15.80
C THR A 162 3.61 19.44 -16.85
N ASP A 163 4.50 18.48 -16.96
CA ASP A 163 5.50 18.40 -18.05
C ASP A 163 5.70 16.93 -18.47
N GLU A 164 6.83 16.52 -19.03
CA GLU A 164 7.04 15.10 -19.36
C GLU A 164 7.39 14.22 -18.13
N TYR A 165 7.87 14.82 -17.04
CA TYR A 165 8.41 14.11 -15.89
C TYR A 165 7.41 14.00 -14.74
N ILE A 166 6.64 15.04 -14.45
CA ILE A 166 5.75 15.12 -13.29
C ILE A 166 4.38 15.72 -13.62
N ASP A 167 3.39 15.34 -12.83
CA ASP A 167 2.11 16.03 -12.68
C ASP A 167 1.95 16.48 -11.23
N ILE A 168 1.54 17.72 -11.01
CA ILE A 168 1.15 18.26 -9.71
C ILE A 168 -0.27 18.81 -9.85
N PHE A 169 -1.17 18.38 -8.97
CA PHE A 169 -2.57 18.81 -8.97
C PHE A 169 -3.21 18.61 -7.60
N PRO A 170 -4.24 19.39 -7.25
CA PRO A 170 -5.08 19.09 -6.11
C PRO A 170 -5.91 17.84 -6.39
N SER A 171 -5.99 16.94 -5.42
CA SER A 171 -6.81 15.73 -5.52
C SER A 171 -8.26 16.10 -5.88
N PRO A 172 -8.88 15.38 -6.83
CA PRO A 172 -10.24 15.69 -7.26
C PRO A 172 -11.29 15.33 -6.20
N VAL A 173 -10.90 14.54 -5.19
CA VAL A 173 -11.71 14.22 -4.01
C VAL A 173 -11.24 15.00 -2.79
N ARG A 174 -12.18 15.40 -1.93
CA ARG A 174 -11.84 15.97 -0.63
C ARG A 174 -11.46 14.86 0.33
N GLN A 175 -10.64 15.17 1.32
CA GLN A 175 -10.30 14.21 2.36
C GLN A 175 -11.56 13.74 3.13
N GLY A 176 -12.59 14.57 3.27
CA GLY A 176 -13.87 14.18 3.85
C GLY A 176 -14.67 13.13 3.04
N ASP A 177 -14.33 12.92 1.77
CA ASP A 177 -14.93 11.89 0.91
C ASP A 177 -14.21 10.53 1.04
N LEU A 178 -13.06 10.50 1.74
CA LEU A 178 -12.30 9.29 2.00
C LEU A 178 -12.86 8.53 3.20
N SER A 179 -12.69 7.22 3.20
CA SER A 179 -13.09 6.32 4.30
C SER A 179 -11.95 5.38 4.67
N GLU A 180 -12.23 4.33 5.46
CA GLU A 180 -11.26 3.25 5.70
C GLU A 180 -11.03 2.34 4.48
N GLU A 181 -11.78 2.53 3.40
CA GLU A 181 -11.60 1.84 2.11
C GLU A 181 -10.39 2.38 1.33
N ALA A 182 -10.06 1.73 0.22
CA ALA A 182 -8.92 2.09 -0.64
C ALA A 182 -8.99 3.54 -1.16
N TRP A 183 -7.85 4.24 -1.07
CA TRP A 183 -7.69 5.62 -1.54
C TRP A 183 -6.97 5.67 -2.88
N TYR A 184 -7.71 5.97 -3.93
CA TYR A 184 -7.17 6.23 -5.26
C TYR A 184 -6.83 7.72 -5.42
N LEU A 185 -5.77 8.16 -4.73
CA LEU A 185 -5.38 9.58 -4.70
C LEU A 185 -4.67 10.02 -5.98
N VAL A 186 -3.91 9.11 -6.60
CA VAL A 186 -3.11 9.38 -7.80
C VAL A 186 -3.96 9.13 -9.05
N ARG A 187 -5.00 9.95 -9.26
CA ARG A 187 -5.83 9.93 -10.47
C ARG A 187 -5.94 11.32 -11.05
N SER A 188 -5.82 11.42 -12.38
CA SER A 188 -5.94 12.69 -13.06
C SER A 188 -7.39 13.22 -12.99
N PRO A 189 -7.60 14.54 -13.10
CA PRO A 189 -8.94 15.12 -13.16
C PRO A 189 -9.82 14.54 -14.28
N GLU A 190 -9.24 14.18 -15.41
CA GLU A 190 -9.93 13.56 -16.55
C GLU A 190 -10.47 12.18 -16.19
N LEU A 191 -9.64 11.34 -15.54
CA LEU A 191 -10.07 10.03 -15.07
C LEU A 191 -11.16 10.15 -14.02
N ASP A 192 -11.05 11.11 -13.10
CA ASP A 192 -12.09 11.34 -12.10
C ASP A 192 -13.43 11.77 -12.73
N ASN A 193 -13.39 12.60 -13.78
CA ASN A 193 -14.58 12.96 -14.54
C ASN A 193 -15.25 11.74 -15.20
N ILE A 194 -14.45 10.80 -15.73
CA ILE A 194 -14.98 9.54 -16.27
C ILE A 194 -15.62 8.71 -15.16
N LEU A 195 -14.92 8.53 -14.03
CA LEU A 195 -15.43 7.75 -12.88
C LEU A 195 -16.72 8.34 -12.31
N ARG A 196 -16.84 9.68 -12.22
CA ARG A 196 -18.08 10.34 -11.80
C ARG A 196 -19.24 10.07 -12.76
N LYS A 197 -18.99 10.11 -14.08
CA LYS A 197 -20.01 9.78 -15.08
C LYS A 197 -20.47 8.33 -14.91
N VAL A 198 -19.52 7.39 -14.80
CA VAL A 198 -19.80 5.97 -14.58
C VAL A 198 -20.59 5.75 -13.29
N ASN A 199 -20.26 6.42 -12.19
CA ASN A 199 -20.97 6.25 -10.92
C ASN A 199 -22.37 6.90 -10.94
N LYS A 200 -22.58 7.95 -11.73
CA LYS A 200 -23.88 8.63 -11.86
C LYS A 200 -24.86 7.81 -12.71
N THR A 201 -24.39 7.15 -13.76
CA THR A 201 -25.25 6.39 -14.69
C THR A 201 -25.29 4.91 -14.38
N GLY A 202 -24.19 4.36 -13.85
CA GLY A 202 -24.04 2.94 -13.56
C GLY A 202 -24.59 2.56 -12.18
N GLN A 203 -24.85 1.27 -12.02
CA GLN A 203 -25.14 0.66 -10.73
C GLN A 203 -24.02 -0.31 -10.38
N GLN A 204 -23.62 -0.35 -9.11
CA GLN A 204 -22.60 -1.29 -8.66
C GLN A 204 -23.06 -2.73 -8.85
N ILE A 205 -22.25 -3.53 -9.56
CA ILE A 205 -22.52 -4.96 -9.82
C ILE A 205 -22.73 -5.73 -8.51
N GLY A 206 -21.98 -5.37 -7.46
CA GLY A 206 -22.11 -5.97 -6.13
C GLY A 206 -23.50 -5.85 -5.49
N LYS A 207 -24.37 -4.95 -5.98
CA LYS A 207 -25.76 -4.84 -5.52
C LYS A 207 -26.67 -5.93 -6.08
N PHE A 208 -26.31 -6.49 -7.24
CA PHE A 208 -27.12 -7.49 -7.94
C PHE A 208 -26.50 -8.89 -7.84
N LEU A 209 -25.19 -8.95 -7.70
CA LEU A 209 -24.42 -10.18 -7.79
C LEU A 209 -23.39 -10.23 -6.66
N HIS A 210 -23.28 -11.40 -6.04
CA HIS A 210 -22.15 -11.68 -5.17
C HIS A 210 -20.89 -11.86 -6.05
N VAL A 211 -19.97 -10.91 -5.98
CA VAL A 211 -18.68 -11.00 -6.66
C VAL A 211 -17.72 -11.79 -5.79
N GLY A 212 -17.46 -13.04 -6.16
CA GLY A 212 -16.41 -13.87 -5.57
C GLY A 212 -15.32 -14.17 -6.59
N CYS A 213 -14.15 -14.59 -6.13
CA CYS A 213 -13.26 -15.36 -7.00
C CYS A 213 -13.96 -16.69 -7.30
N GLY A 214 -14.10 -17.04 -8.58
CA GLY A 214 -14.74 -18.30 -9.02
C GLY A 214 -13.95 -19.54 -8.61
N VAL A 215 -13.67 -20.44 -9.56
CA VAL A 215 -12.80 -21.59 -9.27
C VAL A 215 -11.35 -21.09 -9.15
N LEU A 216 -10.83 -21.02 -7.93
CA LEU A 216 -9.41 -20.79 -7.65
C LEU A 216 -8.64 -22.10 -7.89
N THR A 217 -8.33 -22.41 -9.15
CA THR A 217 -7.49 -23.57 -9.52
C THR A 217 -6.02 -23.37 -9.19
N ASN A 218 -5.57 -22.12 -8.97
CA ASN A 218 -4.15 -21.72 -8.82
C ASN A 218 -3.51 -22.14 -7.49
N ARG A 219 -3.75 -23.38 -7.05
CA ARG A 219 -3.04 -23.99 -5.94
C ARG A 219 -1.76 -24.57 -6.51
N ASP A 220 -0.64 -24.00 -6.11
CA ASP A 220 0.66 -24.57 -6.48
C ASP A 220 0.85 -25.91 -5.75
N ALA A 221 0.50 -25.97 -4.46
CA ALA A 221 0.64 -27.17 -3.63
C ALA A 221 -0.56 -27.46 -2.72
N VAL A 222 -0.66 -28.72 -2.26
CA VAL A 222 -1.65 -29.19 -1.28
C VAL A 222 -1.38 -28.53 0.06
N SER A 223 -2.35 -27.77 0.58
CA SER A 223 -2.25 -27.16 1.91
C SER A 223 -2.96 -27.99 2.98
N ALA A 224 -2.59 -27.75 4.24
CA ALA A 224 -3.24 -28.35 5.42
C ALA A 224 -4.75 -28.09 5.49
N GLU A 225 -5.24 -27.02 4.85
CA GLU A 225 -6.67 -26.70 4.82
C GLU A 225 -7.40 -27.40 3.66
N ASN A 226 -6.73 -27.59 2.52
CA ASN A 226 -7.38 -28.21 1.36
C ASN A 226 -7.43 -29.72 1.43
N ILE A 227 -6.43 -30.34 2.05
CA ILE A 227 -6.45 -31.80 2.21
C ILE A 227 -7.67 -32.24 3.03
N LYS A 228 -8.18 -31.39 3.93
CA LYS A 228 -9.42 -31.63 4.70
C LYS A 228 -10.69 -31.69 3.83
N ARG A 229 -10.63 -31.18 2.60
CA ARG A 229 -11.75 -31.22 1.65
C ARG A 229 -11.80 -32.52 0.85
N LEU A 230 -10.74 -33.32 0.91
CA LEU A 230 -10.67 -34.63 0.28
C LEU A 230 -11.12 -35.71 1.27
N SER A 231 -11.80 -36.74 0.77
CA SER A 231 -12.12 -37.91 1.58
C SER A 231 -10.85 -38.70 1.93
N GLN A 232 -10.87 -39.43 3.04
CA GLN A 232 -9.76 -40.33 3.40
C GLN A 232 -9.46 -41.36 2.30
N LEU A 233 -10.48 -41.78 1.55
CA LEU A 233 -10.35 -42.70 0.42
C LEU A 233 -9.54 -42.08 -0.73
N GLU A 234 -9.80 -40.81 -1.06
CA GLU A 234 -9.06 -40.10 -2.11
C GLU A 234 -7.62 -39.83 -1.69
N ILE A 235 -7.41 -39.42 -0.43
CA ILE A 235 -6.09 -39.19 0.13
C ILE A 235 -5.25 -40.47 0.09
N SER A 236 -5.82 -41.60 0.51
CA SER A 236 -5.08 -42.88 0.56
C SER A 236 -4.84 -43.47 -0.83
N LYS A 237 -5.84 -43.42 -1.72
CA LYS A 237 -5.74 -43.96 -3.08
C LYS A 237 -4.67 -43.26 -3.92
N SER A 238 -4.54 -41.95 -3.76
CA SER A 238 -3.59 -41.12 -4.51
C SER A 238 -2.35 -40.72 -3.69
N ASN A 239 -2.21 -41.22 -2.46
CA ASN A 239 -1.11 -40.91 -1.53
C ASN A 239 -0.83 -39.40 -1.37
N ILE A 240 -1.89 -38.59 -1.30
CA ILE A 240 -1.80 -37.13 -1.32
C ILE A 240 -1.32 -36.64 0.06
N LYS A 241 -0.28 -35.81 0.07
CA LYS A 241 0.32 -35.22 1.28
C LYS A 241 0.31 -33.71 1.23
N VAL A 242 0.32 -33.08 2.41
CA VAL A 242 0.52 -31.64 2.52
C VAL A 242 1.90 -31.30 1.97
N GLY A 243 1.97 -30.36 1.03
CA GLY A 243 3.19 -29.99 0.33
C GLY A 243 3.33 -30.56 -1.08
N ASP A 244 2.52 -31.57 -1.46
CA ASP A 244 2.54 -32.13 -2.81
C ASP A 244 2.16 -31.07 -3.85
N GLY A 245 2.83 -31.10 -5.00
CA GLY A 245 2.51 -30.25 -6.14
C GLY A 245 1.14 -30.57 -6.73
N VAL A 246 0.36 -29.54 -7.07
CA VAL A 246 -0.93 -29.69 -7.76
C VAL A 246 -0.78 -29.26 -9.23
N PHE A 247 -0.22 -28.07 -9.46
CA PHE A 247 0.13 -27.56 -10.80
C PHE A 247 1.60 -27.17 -10.94
N VAL A 248 2.40 -27.44 -9.90
CA VAL A 248 3.85 -27.23 -9.92
C VAL A 248 4.55 -28.54 -9.59
N LEU A 249 5.73 -28.75 -10.16
CA LEU A 249 6.58 -29.87 -9.81
C LEU A 249 7.30 -29.55 -8.49
N THR A 250 7.36 -30.54 -7.60
CA THR A 250 8.28 -30.51 -6.47
C THR A 250 9.74 -30.52 -6.98
N MET A 251 10.69 -30.09 -6.15
CA MET A 251 12.10 -30.15 -6.52
C MET A 251 12.60 -31.59 -6.77
N GLU A 252 11.99 -32.59 -6.14
CA GLU A 252 12.28 -34.00 -6.39
C GLU A 252 11.77 -34.42 -7.77
N GLU A 253 10.52 -34.11 -8.12
CA GLU A 253 9.94 -34.41 -9.45
C GLU A 253 10.67 -33.66 -10.57
N TYR A 254 11.01 -32.39 -10.35
CA TYR A 254 11.76 -31.58 -11.32
C TYR A 254 13.15 -32.16 -11.60
N LYS A 255 13.85 -32.64 -10.56
CA LYS A 255 15.13 -33.36 -10.70
C LYS A 255 14.95 -34.71 -11.40
N ALA A 256 13.92 -35.48 -11.04
CA ALA A 256 13.64 -36.78 -11.65
C ALA A 256 13.30 -36.68 -13.15
N LEU A 257 12.68 -35.58 -13.57
CA LEU A 257 12.37 -35.29 -14.97
C LEU A 257 13.54 -34.68 -15.75
N ASN A 258 14.68 -34.45 -15.10
CA ASN A 258 15.92 -33.94 -15.71
C ASN A 258 15.73 -32.59 -16.43
N LEU A 259 14.87 -31.72 -15.88
CA LEU A 259 14.48 -30.44 -16.47
C LEU A 259 15.41 -29.28 -16.10
N LEU A 260 16.54 -29.55 -15.43
CA LEU A 260 17.52 -28.53 -15.07
C LEU A 260 18.07 -27.85 -16.35
N PRO A 261 18.18 -26.52 -16.38
CA PRO A 261 18.83 -25.84 -17.49
C PRO A 261 20.28 -26.36 -17.62
N LYS A 262 20.66 -26.70 -18.85
CA LYS A 262 22.03 -27.10 -19.20
C LYS A 262 23.02 -25.98 -18.96
#